data_AF-A0A9P5NEY7-F1
#
_entry.id   AF-A0A9P5NEY7-F1
#
_cell.length_a   1.000
_cell.length_b   1.000
_cell.length_c   1.000
_cell.angle_alpha   90.00
_cell.angle_beta   90.00
_cell.angle_gamma   90.00
#
_symmetry.space_group_name_H-M   'P 1'
#
loop_
_entity.id
_entity.type
_entity.pdbx_description
1 polymer ?
#
loop_
_entity_poly.entity_id
_entity_poly.type
_entity_poly.pdbx_seq_one_letter_code
_entity_poly.pdbx_strand_id
1 'polypeptide(L)'
;MEESHLDAEALCQSCFEPFGQLEDLRAPFVIACGHVICLGCLNTDVFCCGICGAPFERQIYSRLLDLNDNPTKILFDSNQLAQQLQESIALVNDHTAISHIQHLYERARRFVDSQPRNRFKDLATSVCLLGCLLQSKETLKAHSRFSNNLTERIHILQSERQGLLARIDELDRQKCDHASIMLQLPNIMRRNPDVMHSSNSRSMKH
;
A
#
# COMPACT_ATOMS: atom_id res chain seq x y z
N MET A 1 -21.97 57.89 8.60
CA MET A 1 -20.56 57.68 8.95
C MET A 1 -20.53 56.34 9.65
N GLU A 2 -20.27 55.29 8.87
CA GLU A 2 -20.23 53.92 9.35
C GLU A 2 -18.83 53.66 9.89
N GLU A 3 -18.75 53.26 11.14
CA GLU A 3 -17.50 53.04 11.87
C GLU A 3 -16.91 51.68 11.48
N SER A 4 -15.72 51.72 10.89
CA SER A 4 -14.91 50.53 10.60
C SER A 4 -14.42 49.93 11.92
N HIS A 5 -14.95 48.77 12.32
CA HIS A 5 -14.64 48.11 13.59
C HIS A 5 -13.24 47.47 13.69
N LEU A 6 -12.38 47.65 12.68
CA LEU A 6 -10.97 47.29 12.75
C LEU A 6 -10.19 48.53 13.18
N ASP A 7 -9.82 48.59 14.46
CA ASP A 7 -9.19 49.72 15.18
C ASP A 7 -7.75 50.06 14.73
N ALA A 8 -7.37 49.62 13.54
CA ALA A 8 -6.19 50.03 12.80
C ALA A 8 -6.56 49.98 11.33
N GLU A 9 -6.17 50.97 10.54
CA GLU A 9 -6.37 51.07 9.09
C GLU A 9 -5.77 49.86 8.35
N ALA A 10 -6.40 48.70 8.47
CA ALA A 10 -5.93 47.46 7.89
C ALA A 10 -6.23 47.53 6.39
N LEU A 11 -5.16 47.60 5.61
CA LEU A 11 -5.22 47.70 4.16
C LEU A 11 -4.99 46.33 3.54
N CYS A 12 -5.64 46.10 2.39
CA CYS A 12 -5.33 44.97 1.54
C CYS A 12 -3.87 45.04 1.10
N GLN A 13 -3.09 43.98 1.32
CA GLN A 13 -1.68 43.95 0.94
C GLN A 13 -1.45 43.88 -0.60
N SER A 14 -2.52 43.69 -1.39
CA SER A 14 -2.46 43.63 -2.85
C SER A 14 -2.90 44.94 -3.51
N CYS A 15 -4.07 45.49 -3.15
CA CYS A 15 -4.57 46.74 -3.74
C CYS A 15 -4.36 47.98 -2.86
N PHE A 16 -3.86 47.82 -1.63
CA PHE A 16 -3.66 48.89 -0.64
C PHE A 16 -4.94 49.65 -0.26
N GLU A 17 -6.11 49.13 -0.63
CA GLU A 17 -7.40 49.69 -0.21
C GLU A 17 -7.76 49.25 1.21
N PRO A 18 -8.46 50.09 1.99
CA PRO A 18 -8.98 49.70 3.29
C PRO A 18 -9.92 48.51 3.19
N PHE A 19 -9.83 47.60 4.14
CA PHE A 19 -10.82 46.54 4.26
C PHE A 19 -12.19 47.14 4.58
N GLY A 20 -13.22 46.63 3.90
CA GLY A 20 -14.61 47.04 4.05
C GLY A 20 -15.36 46.09 4.96
N GLN A 21 -16.69 46.24 4.97
CA GLN A 21 -17.53 45.35 5.74
C GLN A 21 -17.47 43.92 5.20
N LEU A 22 -17.89 42.97 6.03
CA LEU A 22 -17.79 41.54 5.78
C LEU A 22 -18.48 41.13 4.46
N GLU A 23 -19.52 41.83 4.06
CA GLU A 23 -20.35 41.54 2.87
C GLU A 23 -19.78 42.12 1.57
N ASP A 24 -18.74 42.96 1.65
CA ASP A 24 -18.14 43.62 0.50
C ASP A 24 -17.05 42.78 -0.17
N LEU A 25 -16.77 43.10 -1.44
CA LEU A 25 -15.55 42.67 -2.15
C LEU A 25 -14.26 43.10 -1.42
N ARG A 26 -14.37 43.93 -0.39
CA ARG A 26 -13.28 44.42 0.44
C ARG A 26 -13.10 43.63 1.75
N ALA A 27 -13.81 42.51 1.95
CA ALA A 27 -13.62 41.66 3.12
C ALA A 27 -12.21 41.02 3.15
N PRO A 28 -11.55 40.94 4.32
CA PRO A 28 -10.19 40.39 4.45
C PRO A 28 -10.16 38.86 4.45
N PHE A 29 -9.21 38.30 3.70
CA PHE A 29 -8.94 36.87 3.60
C PHE A 29 -7.46 36.57 3.79
N VAL A 30 -7.16 35.53 4.56
CA VAL A 30 -5.80 34.99 4.68
C VAL A 30 -5.65 33.83 3.70
N ILE A 31 -4.66 33.94 2.83
CA ILE A 31 -4.26 32.88 1.91
C ILE A 31 -3.19 31.98 2.53
N ALA A 32 -2.93 30.82 1.93
CA ALA A 32 -2.04 29.79 2.48
C ALA A 32 -0.63 30.28 2.85
N CYS A 33 -0.11 31.30 2.18
CA CYS A 33 1.20 31.89 2.48
C CYS A 33 1.20 32.88 3.66
N GLY A 34 0.04 33.18 4.26
CA GLY A 34 -0.11 34.06 5.41
C GLY A 34 -0.37 35.53 5.10
N HIS A 35 -0.43 35.92 3.82
CA HIS A 35 -0.79 37.29 3.43
C HIS A 35 -2.29 37.53 3.54
N VAL A 36 -2.67 38.79 3.83
CA VAL A 36 -4.05 39.23 3.97
C VAL A 36 -4.44 40.06 2.74
N ILE A 37 -5.39 39.56 1.96
CA ILE A 37 -5.88 40.21 0.74
C ILE A 37 -7.41 40.30 0.76
N CYS A 38 -7.98 41.24 0.00
CA CYS A 38 -9.44 41.37 -0.07
C CYS A 38 -10.03 40.35 -1.06
N LEU A 39 -11.34 40.07 -0.92
CA LEU A 39 -12.06 39.18 -1.82
C LEU A 39 -11.94 39.59 -3.29
N GLY A 40 -11.94 40.89 -3.59
CA GLY A 40 -11.78 41.42 -4.94
C GLY A 40 -10.42 41.05 -5.56
N CYS A 41 -9.33 41.12 -4.79
CA CYS A 41 -8.00 40.70 -5.26
C CYS A 41 -7.88 39.18 -5.35
N LEU A 42 -8.59 38.46 -4.48
CA LEU A 42 -8.63 36.99 -4.47
C LEU A 42 -9.39 36.40 -5.66
N ASN A 43 -10.40 37.12 -6.17
CA ASN A 43 -11.27 36.65 -7.25
C ASN A 43 -10.68 36.87 -8.67
N THR A 44 -9.36 36.98 -8.78
CA THR A 44 -8.66 37.06 -10.07
C THR A 44 -8.43 35.66 -10.67
N ASP A 45 -8.14 35.57 -11.97
CA ASP A 45 -7.85 34.30 -12.65
C ASP A 45 -6.46 33.73 -12.31
N VAL A 46 -5.67 34.45 -11.50
CA VAL A 46 -4.29 34.10 -11.15
C VAL A 46 -4.25 33.50 -9.75
N PHE A 47 -3.93 32.22 -9.66
CA PHE A 47 -3.87 31.46 -8.40
C PHE A 47 -2.50 31.57 -7.70
N CYS A 48 -1.90 32.75 -7.71
CA CYS A 48 -0.61 33.03 -7.10
C CYS A 48 -0.68 34.31 -6.27
N CYS A 49 -0.05 34.31 -5.10
CA CYS A 49 0.03 35.48 -4.25
C CYS A 49 0.72 36.63 -5.00
N GLY A 50 0.06 37.77 -5.18
CA GLY A 50 0.65 38.94 -5.82
C GLY A 50 1.83 39.56 -5.08
N ILE A 51 2.09 39.13 -3.83
CA ILE A 51 3.16 39.67 -2.96
C ILE A 51 4.40 38.78 -3.00
N CYS A 52 4.25 37.46 -2.77
CA CYS A 52 5.38 36.52 -2.71
C CYS A 52 5.40 35.47 -3.83
N GLY A 53 4.43 35.47 -4.73
CA GLY A 53 4.34 34.51 -5.84
C GLY A 53 3.94 33.09 -5.43
N ALA A 54 3.67 32.83 -4.15
CA ALA A 54 3.28 31.49 -3.70
C ALA A 54 1.93 31.08 -4.32
N PRO A 55 1.83 29.88 -4.93
CA PRO A 55 0.56 29.39 -5.44
C PRO A 55 -0.42 29.13 -4.29
N PHE A 56 -1.71 29.38 -4.52
CA PHE A 56 -2.78 29.08 -3.55
C PHE A 56 -4.01 28.48 -4.25
N GLU A 57 -4.70 27.57 -3.58
CA GLU A 57 -5.93 26.95 -4.12
C GLU A 57 -7.18 27.76 -3.75
N ARG A 58 -8.13 27.86 -4.70
CA ARG A 58 -9.40 28.60 -4.55
C ARG A 58 -10.32 28.07 -3.45
N GLN A 59 -10.00 26.90 -2.88
CA GLN A 59 -10.79 26.25 -1.83
C GLN A 59 -10.18 26.43 -0.44
N ILE A 60 -8.96 26.97 -0.34
CA ILE A 60 -8.15 27.01 0.88
C ILE A 60 -7.76 28.45 1.22
N TYR A 61 -8.75 29.31 1.43
CA TYR A 61 -8.55 30.60 2.07
C TYR A 61 -9.53 30.75 3.22
N SER A 62 -9.05 31.30 4.33
CA SER A 62 -9.85 31.52 5.51
C SER A 62 -10.25 32.98 5.56
N ARG A 63 -11.55 33.23 5.64
CA ARG A 63 -12.07 34.57 5.93
C ARG A 63 -11.55 34.98 7.31
N LEU A 64 -10.95 36.15 7.41
CA LEU A 64 -10.62 36.72 8.71
C LEU A 64 -11.96 37.21 9.30
N LEU A 65 -12.60 36.39 10.13
CA LEU A 65 -13.80 36.81 10.86
C LEU A 65 -13.36 37.73 12.00
N ASP A 66 -14.17 38.76 12.28
CA ASP A 66 -14.03 39.57 13.48
C ASP A 66 -13.97 38.63 14.68
N LEU A 67 -12.98 38.86 15.55
CA LEU A 67 -12.73 38.09 16.77
C LEU A 67 -13.90 38.15 17.79
N ASN A 68 -15.00 38.85 17.45
CA ASN A 68 -16.15 39.09 18.32
C ASN A 68 -17.37 38.19 18.02
N ASP A 69 -17.43 37.48 16.89
CA ASP A 69 -18.56 36.61 16.58
C ASP A 69 -18.27 35.13 16.88
N ASN A 70 -19.15 34.54 17.70
CA ASN A 70 -19.07 33.19 18.26
C ASN A 70 -18.53 32.11 17.29
N PRO A 71 -17.53 31.31 17.69
CA PRO A 71 -16.93 30.28 16.85
C PRO A 71 -17.81 29.01 16.84
N THR A 72 -18.90 29.00 16.08
CA THR A 72 -19.80 27.82 15.98
C THR A 72 -19.51 26.88 14.81
N LYS A 73 -18.48 27.14 14.00
CA LYS A 73 -17.90 26.09 13.15
C LYS A 73 -16.65 25.58 13.84
N ILE A 74 -16.74 24.35 14.34
CA ILE A 74 -15.63 23.57 14.89
C ILE A 74 -14.59 23.40 13.77
N LEU A 75 -13.77 24.44 13.54
CA LEU A 75 -12.44 24.27 13.02
C LEU A 75 -11.72 23.47 14.10
N PHE A 76 -11.53 22.17 13.88
CA PHE A 76 -10.58 21.42 14.67
C PHE A 76 -9.28 22.22 14.67
N ASP A 77 -8.83 22.61 15.86
CA ASP A 77 -7.53 23.23 16.00
C ASP A 77 -6.51 22.29 15.34
N SER A 78 -5.70 22.83 14.44
CA SER A 78 -4.63 22.07 13.77
C SER A 78 -3.75 21.38 14.81
N ASN A 79 -3.59 21.95 16.00
CA ASN A 79 -2.87 21.32 17.11
C ASN A 79 -3.59 20.07 17.64
N GLN A 80 -4.92 20.12 17.79
CA GLN A 80 -5.71 18.97 18.26
C GLN A 80 -5.67 17.83 17.25
N LEU A 81 -5.80 18.14 15.96
CA LEU A 81 -5.69 17.11 14.91
C LEU A 81 -4.27 16.53 14.83
N ALA A 82 -3.24 17.35 14.96
CA ALA A 82 -1.85 16.88 15.02
C ALA A 82 -1.64 15.93 16.21
N GLN A 83 -2.15 16.29 17.39
CA GLN A 83 -2.09 15.45 18.58
C GLN A 83 -2.81 14.11 18.37
N GLN A 84 -4.03 14.12 17.84
CA GLN A 84 -4.78 12.90 17.52
C GLN A 84 -4.03 11.99 16.54
N LEU A 85 -3.40 12.57 15.51
CA LEU A 85 -2.59 11.82 14.55
C LEU A 85 -1.36 11.21 15.25
N GLN A 86 -0.70 11.98 16.11
CA GLN A 86 0.48 11.51 16.83
C GLN A 86 0.15 10.38 17.82
N GLU A 87 -0.97 10.49 18.55
CA GLU A 87 -1.51 9.42 19.41
C GLU A 87 -1.86 8.17 18.58
N SER A 88 -2.50 8.36 17.42
CA SER A 88 -2.83 7.24 16.52
C SER A 88 -1.57 6.54 16.00
N ILE A 89 -0.51 7.30 15.68
CA ILE A 89 0.79 6.75 15.24
C ILE A 89 1.45 5.97 16.40
N ALA A 90 1.38 6.48 17.62
CA ALA A 90 1.95 5.82 18.80
C ALA A 90 1.27 4.47 19.14
N LEU A 91 0.01 4.27 18.72
CA LEU A 91 -0.71 3.01 18.90
C LEU A 91 -0.37 1.95 17.85
N VAL A 92 0.36 2.30 16.79
CA VAL A 92 0.78 1.35 15.75
C VAL A 92 1.76 0.35 16.34
N ASN A 93 1.48 -0.94 16.12
CA ASN A 93 2.28 -2.06 16.60
C ASN A 93 2.47 -3.14 15.51
N ASP A 94 3.16 -4.22 15.86
CA ASP A 94 3.48 -5.32 14.94
C ASP A 94 2.23 -5.99 14.36
N HIS A 95 1.14 -6.07 15.13
CA HIS A 95 -0.12 -6.70 14.72
C HIS A 95 -1.04 -5.76 13.93
N THR A 96 -0.69 -4.48 13.83
CA THR A 96 -1.49 -3.51 13.10
C THR A 96 -1.50 -3.85 11.60
N ALA A 97 -2.70 -3.95 11.03
CA ALA A 97 -2.90 -4.31 9.64
C ALA A 97 -2.26 -3.28 8.68
N ILE A 98 -1.68 -3.76 7.58
CA ILE A 98 -1.04 -2.92 6.56
C ILE A 98 -1.99 -1.83 6.04
N SER A 99 -3.27 -2.18 5.78
CA SER A 99 -4.28 -1.21 5.32
C SER A 99 -4.54 -0.08 6.32
N HIS A 100 -4.51 -0.38 7.62
CA HIS A 100 -4.69 0.63 8.66
C HIS A 100 -3.48 1.58 8.72
N ILE A 101 -2.26 1.03 8.65
CA ILE A 101 -1.02 1.81 8.59
C ILE A 101 -1.02 2.71 7.34
N GLN A 102 -1.42 2.17 6.18
CA GLN A 102 -1.50 2.93 4.93
C GLN A 102 -2.49 4.09 5.04
N HIS A 103 -3.70 3.84 5.54
CA HIS A 103 -4.70 4.90 5.73
C HIS A 103 -4.21 5.98 6.70
N LEU A 104 -3.60 5.58 7.82
CA LEU A 104 -3.04 6.52 8.79
C LEU A 104 -1.90 7.35 8.18
N TYR A 105 -1.00 6.71 7.43
CA TYR A 105 0.08 7.38 6.70
C TYR A 105 -0.45 8.41 5.70
N GLU A 106 -1.41 8.04 4.86
CA GLU A 106 -2.00 8.96 3.87
C GLU A 106 -2.69 10.15 4.56
N ARG A 107 -3.46 9.89 5.62
CA ARG A 107 -4.13 10.94 6.39
C ARG A 107 -3.13 11.90 7.03
N ALA A 108 -2.12 11.36 7.70
CA ALA A 108 -1.12 12.17 8.40
C ALA A 108 -0.21 12.93 7.43
N ARG A 109 0.15 12.32 6.29
CA ARG A 109 0.89 12.98 5.22
C ARG A 109 0.11 14.14 4.61
N ARG A 110 -1.15 13.94 4.21
CA ARG A 110 -2.00 15.02 3.68
C ARG A 110 -2.12 16.17 4.69
N PHE A 111 -2.26 15.83 5.98
CA PHE A 111 -2.26 16.85 7.03
C PHE A 111 -0.94 17.62 7.03
N VAL A 112 0.22 16.97 7.17
CA VAL A 112 1.53 17.63 7.21
C VAL A 112 1.77 18.47 5.94
N ASP A 113 1.41 17.96 4.76
CA ASP A 113 1.56 18.66 3.47
C ASP A 113 0.68 19.93 3.39
N SER A 114 -0.43 19.97 4.12
CA SER A 114 -1.33 21.14 4.19
C SER A 114 -0.87 22.23 5.18
N GLN A 115 0.12 21.94 6.03
CA GLN A 115 0.55 22.86 7.09
C GLN A 115 1.73 23.73 6.64
N PRO A 116 1.88 24.95 7.20
CA PRO A 116 3.08 25.76 6.97
C PRO A 116 4.35 24.98 7.31
N ARG A 117 5.38 25.13 6.48
CA ARG A 117 6.68 24.48 6.67
C ARG A 117 7.17 24.73 8.10
N ASN A 118 7.69 23.69 8.75
CA ASN A 118 8.26 23.70 10.10
C ASN A 118 7.29 23.77 11.28
N ARG A 119 5.96 23.83 11.09
CA ARG A 119 5.03 23.88 12.23
C ARG A 119 4.96 22.56 13.02
N PHE A 120 4.98 21.43 12.34
CA PHE A 120 4.81 20.09 12.95
C PHE A 120 5.97 19.14 12.58
N LYS A 121 7.21 19.52 12.90
CA LYS A 121 8.42 18.77 12.50
C LYS A 121 8.45 17.35 13.06
N ASP A 122 8.06 17.17 14.31
CA ASP A 122 8.09 15.86 14.97
C ASP A 122 7.07 14.92 14.36
N LEU A 123 5.87 15.44 14.06
CA LEU A 123 4.85 14.69 13.33
C LEU A 123 5.33 14.35 11.92
N ALA A 124 5.94 15.29 11.19
CA ALA A 124 6.50 15.03 9.86
C ALA A 124 7.55 13.90 9.89
N THR A 125 8.41 13.89 10.92
CA THR A 125 9.38 12.82 11.15
C THR A 125 8.68 11.49 11.43
N SER A 126 7.65 11.50 12.27
CA SER A 126 6.85 10.33 12.61
C SER A 126 6.12 9.75 11.38
N VAL A 127 5.59 10.61 10.50
CA VAL A 127 4.97 10.22 9.22
C VAL A 127 5.99 9.60 8.28
N CYS A 128 7.22 10.13 8.22
CA CYS A 128 8.30 9.54 7.44
C CYS A 128 8.64 8.12 7.94
N LEU A 129 8.82 7.95 9.26
CA LEU A 129 9.08 6.65 9.88
C LEU A 129 7.92 5.66 9.64
N LEU A 130 6.67 6.13 9.72
CA LEU A 130 5.50 5.32 9.41
C LEU A 130 5.50 4.84 7.94
N GLY A 131 5.95 5.69 7.01
CA GLY A 131 6.17 5.31 5.61
C GLY A 131 7.21 4.20 5.45
N CYS A 132 8.35 4.32 6.12
CA CYS A 132 9.38 3.26 6.14
C CYS A 132 8.84 1.94 6.71
N LEU A 133 8.06 2.01 7.80
CA LEU A 133 7.42 0.84 8.41
C LEU A 133 6.45 0.16 7.45
N LEU A 134 5.63 0.94 6.74
CA LEU A 134 4.68 0.43 5.75
C LEU A 134 5.41 -0.34 4.64
N GLN A 135 6.44 0.25 4.05
CA GLN A 135 7.25 -0.37 3.01
C GLN A 135 7.92 -1.66 3.49
N SER A 136 8.46 -1.66 4.72
CA SER A 136 9.06 -2.84 5.33
C SER A 136 8.04 -3.98 5.51
N LYS A 137 6.84 -3.68 6.04
CA LYS A 137 5.76 -4.67 6.22
C LYS A 137 5.27 -5.24 4.90
N GLU A 138 5.13 -4.42 3.86
CA GLU A 138 4.76 -4.89 2.52
C GLU A 138 5.80 -5.83 1.94
N THR A 139 7.08 -5.49 2.09
CA THR A 139 8.21 -6.32 1.66
C THR A 139 8.23 -7.65 2.40
N LEU A 140 8.04 -7.65 3.73
CA LEU A 140 7.94 -8.87 4.53
C LEU A 140 6.76 -9.75 4.10
N LYS A 141 5.61 -9.16 3.79
CA LYS A 141 4.44 -9.90 3.28
C LYS A 141 4.71 -10.52 1.91
N ALA A 142 5.37 -9.80 1.01
CA ALA A 142 5.79 -10.33 -0.29
C ALA A 142 6.78 -11.48 -0.13
N HIS A 143 7.78 -11.31 0.76
CA HIS A 143 8.76 -12.35 1.07
C HIS A 143 8.11 -13.60 1.70
N SER A 144 7.16 -13.43 2.62
CA SER A 144 6.41 -14.54 3.21
C SER A 144 5.65 -15.34 2.16
N ARG A 145 4.98 -14.67 1.20
CA ARG A 145 4.31 -15.35 0.08
C ARG A 145 5.29 -16.13 -0.77
N PHE A 146 6.44 -15.54 -1.08
CA PHE A 146 7.49 -16.21 -1.84
C PHE A 146 8.04 -17.45 -1.12
N SER A 147 8.32 -17.33 0.17
CA SER A 147 8.77 -18.45 1.02
C SER A 147 7.74 -19.59 1.05
N ASN A 148 6.45 -19.26 1.18
CA ASN A 148 5.38 -20.27 1.17
C ASN A 148 5.31 -21.01 -0.17
N ASN A 149 5.47 -20.29 -1.29
CA ASN A 149 5.49 -20.90 -2.62
C ASN A 149 6.71 -21.83 -2.82
N LEU A 150 7.90 -21.42 -2.36
CA LEU A 150 9.07 -22.29 -2.38
C LEU A 150 8.88 -23.54 -1.51
N THR A 151 8.27 -23.39 -0.34
CA THR A 151 7.97 -24.51 0.57
C THR A 151 7.01 -25.50 -0.09
N GLU A 152 5.97 -25.00 -0.75
CA GLU A 152 5.03 -25.83 -1.53
C GLU A 152 5.75 -26.57 -2.67
N ARG A 153 6.63 -25.88 -3.41
CA ARG A 153 7.40 -26.49 -4.50
C ARG A 153 8.34 -27.59 -4.00
N ILE A 154 8.99 -27.37 -2.86
CA ILE A 154 9.83 -28.38 -2.20
C ILE A 154 8.99 -29.61 -1.86
N HIS A 155 7.80 -29.42 -1.29
CA HIS A 155 6.90 -30.53 -0.96
C HIS A 155 6.48 -31.33 -2.20
N ILE A 156 6.13 -30.66 -3.30
CA ILE A 156 5.80 -31.30 -4.59
C ILE A 156 6.98 -32.13 -5.09
N LEU A 157 8.17 -31.53 -5.16
CA LEU A 157 9.38 -32.22 -5.63
C LEU A 157 9.77 -33.39 -4.73
N GLN A 158 9.56 -33.29 -3.42
CA GLN A 158 9.78 -34.39 -2.48
C GLN A 158 8.80 -35.54 -2.75
N SER A 159 7.53 -35.24 -3.01
CA SER A 159 6.53 -36.25 -3.36
C SER A 159 6.85 -36.94 -4.70
N GLU A 160 7.21 -36.18 -5.73
CA GLU A 160 7.63 -36.71 -7.04
C GLU A 160 8.87 -37.60 -6.90
N ARG A 161 9.88 -37.16 -6.14
CA ARG A 161 11.08 -37.95 -5.86
C ARG A 161 10.72 -39.27 -5.18
N GLN A 162 9.83 -39.26 -4.18
CA GLN A 162 9.37 -40.48 -3.53
C GLN A 162 8.66 -41.42 -4.51
N GLY A 163 7.80 -40.89 -5.37
CA GLY A 163 7.11 -41.66 -6.41
C GLY A 163 8.07 -42.30 -7.42
N LEU A 164 9.09 -41.56 -7.86
CA LEU A 164 10.12 -42.08 -8.76
C LEU A 164 10.97 -43.17 -8.11
N LEU A 165 11.36 -42.99 -6.83
CA LEU A 165 12.09 -44.02 -6.09
C LEU A 165 11.26 -45.31 -5.96
N ALA A 166 9.98 -45.20 -5.62
CA ALA A 166 9.10 -46.37 -5.57
C ALA A 166 8.97 -47.07 -6.94
N ARG A 167 8.99 -46.31 -8.04
CA ARG A 167 8.95 -46.88 -9.39
C ARG A 167 10.24 -47.60 -9.76
N ILE A 168 11.39 -47.07 -9.35
CA ILE A 168 12.69 -47.71 -9.54
C ILE A 168 12.71 -49.05 -8.77
N ASP A 169 12.31 -49.04 -7.51
CA ASP A 169 12.25 -50.26 -6.68
C ASP A 169 11.35 -51.34 -7.31
N GLU A 170 10.20 -50.94 -7.85
CA GLU A 170 9.29 -51.86 -8.55
C GLU A 170 9.92 -52.46 -9.82
N LEU A 171 10.59 -51.65 -10.63
CA LEU A 171 11.27 -52.14 -11.83
C LEU A 171 12.42 -53.09 -11.49
N ASP A 172 13.14 -52.84 -10.40
CA ASP A 172 14.22 -53.71 -9.96
C ASP A 172 13.69 -55.04 -9.41
N ARG A 173 12.54 -55.05 -8.74
CA ARG A 173 11.83 -56.31 -8.39
C ARG A 173 11.45 -57.12 -9.63
N GLN A 174 10.86 -56.46 -10.63
CA GLN A 174 10.47 -57.11 -11.90
C GLN A 174 11.67 -57.71 -12.64
N LYS A 175 12.84 -57.04 -12.62
CA LYS A 175 14.08 -57.58 -13.19
C LYS A 175 14.57 -58.82 -12.44
N CYS A 176 14.50 -58.82 -11.10
CA CYS A 176 14.85 -59.98 -10.28
C CYS A 176 13.94 -61.18 -10.57
N ASP A 177 12.64 -60.95 -10.69
CA ASP A 177 11.66 -61.98 -11.05
C ASP A 177 11.94 -62.54 -12.46
N HIS A 178 12.17 -61.67 -13.43
CA HIS A 178 12.54 -62.07 -14.79
C HIS A 178 13.85 -62.88 -14.81
N ALA A 179 14.87 -62.46 -14.07
CA ALA A 179 16.12 -63.20 -13.95
C ALA A 179 15.91 -64.59 -13.33
N SER A 180 15.06 -64.70 -12.30
CA SER A 180 14.69 -65.98 -11.67
C SER A 180 13.99 -66.92 -12.65
N ILE A 181 13.03 -66.40 -13.42
CA ILE A 181 12.33 -67.16 -14.47
C ILE A 181 13.32 -67.66 -15.54
N MET A 182 14.23 -66.79 -15.98
CA MET A 182 15.27 -67.14 -16.96
C MET A 182 16.22 -68.23 -16.46
N LEU A 183 16.54 -68.26 -15.16
CA LEU A 183 17.34 -69.33 -14.56
C LEU A 183 16.58 -70.66 -14.44
N GLN A 184 15.26 -70.63 -14.27
CA GLN A 184 14.43 -71.84 -14.18
C GLN A 184 14.07 -72.44 -15.55
N LEU A 185 14.01 -71.62 -16.60
CA LEU A 185 13.67 -72.02 -17.97
C LEU A 185 14.41 -73.27 -18.48
N PRO A 186 15.75 -73.41 -18.35
CA PRO A 186 16.47 -74.61 -18.77
C PRO A 186 16.04 -75.90 -18.05
N ASN A 187 15.65 -75.79 -16.77
CA ASN A 187 15.18 -76.94 -15.99
C ASN A 187 13.75 -77.33 -16.39
N ILE A 188 12.90 -76.35 -16.68
CA ILE A 188 11.54 -76.59 -17.20
C ILE A 188 11.62 -77.23 -18.58
N MET A 189 12.47 -76.71 -19.47
CA MET A 189 12.70 -77.28 -20.80
C MET A 189 13.24 -78.72 -20.74
N ARG A 190 14.11 -79.05 -19.78
CA ARG A 190 14.59 -80.43 -19.56
C ARG A 190 13.51 -81.39 -19.05
N ARG A 191 12.54 -80.91 -18.27
CA ARG A 191 11.47 -81.75 -17.69
C ARG A 191 10.32 -82.03 -18.66
N ASN A 192 10.16 -81.26 -19.73
CA ASN A 192 9.09 -81.44 -20.73
C ASN A 192 9.64 -81.41 -22.18
N PRO A 193 10.39 -82.43 -22.62
CA PRO A 193 10.94 -82.47 -23.98
C PRO A 193 9.86 -82.60 -25.08
N ASP A 194 8.72 -83.23 -24.79
CA ASP A 194 7.69 -83.55 -25.80
C ASP A 194 6.85 -82.35 -26.27
N VAL A 195 6.90 -81.24 -25.54
CA VAL A 195 6.15 -80.01 -25.90
C VAL A 195 6.75 -79.33 -27.14
N MET A 196 8.05 -79.47 -27.39
CA MET A 196 8.71 -78.84 -28.55
C MET A 196 8.45 -79.55 -29.89
N HIS A 197 8.03 -80.83 -29.87
CA HIS A 197 7.76 -81.58 -31.10
C HIS A 197 6.29 -81.52 -31.55
N SER A 198 5.38 -80.99 -30.73
CA SER A 198 3.95 -81.00 -31.01
C SER A 198 3.44 -79.81 -31.85
N SER A 199 4.28 -78.80 -32.14
CA SER A 199 3.83 -77.55 -32.79
C SER A 199 3.92 -77.53 -34.32
N ASN A 200 4.43 -78.57 -34.98
CA ASN A 200 4.72 -78.53 -36.43
C ASN A 200 3.74 -79.29 -37.34
N SER A 201 2.59 -79.76 -36.83
CA SER A 201 1.68 -80.65 -37.57
C SER A 201 0.28 -80.07 -37.89
N ARG A 202 0.06 -78.75 -37.78
CA ARG A 202 -1.18 -78.08 -38.22
C ARG A 202 -0.91 -76.97 -39.24
N SER A 203 -0.40 -77.32 -40.41
CA SER A 203 -0.50 -76.47 -41.59
C SER A 203 -0.51 -77.34 -42.83
N MET A 204 -1.71 -77.77 -43.24
CA MET A 204 -2.13 -78.09 -44.61
C MET A 204 -3.40 -78.94 -44.56
N LYS A 205 -4.56 -78.30 -44.77
CA LYS A 205 -5.68 -78.84 -45.56
C LYS A 205 -6.45 -77.66 -46.15
N HIS A 206 -6.17 -77.37 -47.41
CA HIS A 206 -7.16 -76.93 -48.39
C HIS A 206 -7.88 -78.16 -48.93
#